data_AF-A0A529PWY3-F1
#
_entry.id   AF-A0A529PWY3-F1
#
_cell.length_a   1.000
_cell.length_b   1.000
_cell.length_c   1.000
_cell.angle_alpha   90.00
_cell.angle_beta   90.00
_cell.angle_gamma   90.00
#
_symmetry.space_group_name_H-M   'P 1'
#
loop_
_entity.id
_entity.type
_entity.pdbx_description
1 polymer ?
#
loop_
_entity_poly.entity_id
_entity_poly.type
_entity_poly.pdbx_seq_one_letter_code
_entity_poly.pdbx_strand_id
1 'polypeptide(L)'
;WTDTILMRITDIFLAFPKLVLALAFVAALGPGIENAVLAIAITSWPPYARIARAETLTVRNSDYIKAVQLMGASPVRIVLRHIMPLCISSLIIRVTLDMAGII
;
A
#
# COMPACT_ATOMS: atom_id res chain seq x y z
N TRP A 1 -5.56 12.54 11.46
CA TRP A 1 -4.29 13.25 11.18
C TRP A 1 -3.23 12.33 10.62
N THR A 2 -2.84 11.24 11.29
CA THR A 2 -1.86 10.26 10.78
C THR A 2 -2.23 9.64 9.44
N ASP A 3 -3.46 9.15 9.27
CA ASP A 3 -3.96 8.64 7.97
C ASP A 3 -3.85 9.70 6.86
N THR A 4 -4.24 10.94 7.16
CA THR A 4 -4.19 12.06 6.21
C THR A 4 -2.76 12.39 5.80
N ILE A 5 -1.81 12.43 6.75
CA ILE A 5 -0.40 12.72 6.47
C ILE A 5 0.21 11.60 5.60
N LEU A 6 -0.04 10.33 5.97
CA LEU A 6 0.40 9.18 5.17
C LEU A 6 -0.13 9.26 3.74
N MET A 7 -1.42 9.53 3.58
CA MET A 7 -2.03 9.66 2.26
C MET A 7 -1.49 10.85 1.48
N ARG A 8 -1.15 11.97 2.13
CA ARG A 8 -0.50 13.10 1.45
C ARG A 8 0.88 12.72 0.92
N ILE A 9 1.67 11.96 1.68
CA ILE A 9 2.97 11.45 1.22
C ILE A 9 2.75 10.52 0.01
N THR A 10 1.84 9.56 0.13
CA THR A 10 1.45 8.65 -0.97
C THR A 10 1.04 9.42 -2.23
N ASP A 11 0.24 10.49 -2.08
CA ASP A 11 -0.24 11.31 -3.19
C ASP A 11 0.90 12.12 -3.84
N ILE A 12 1.88 12.59 -3.07
CA ILE A 12 3.09 13.24 -3.61
C ILE A 12 3.85 12.27 -4.53
N PHE A 13 4.09 11.04 -4.09
CA PHE A 13 4.78 10.03 -4.92
C PHE A 13 3.98 9.68 -6.19
N LEU A 14 2.65 9.64 -6.10
CA LEU A 14 1.79 9.32 -7.24
C LEU A 14 1.56 10.49 -8.20
N ALA A 15 1.81 11.72 -7.77
CA ALA A 15 1.73 12.91 -8.63
C ALA A 15 2.88 12.96 -9.65
N PHE A 16 4.00 12.33 -9.35
CA PHE A 16 5.13 12.24 -10.28
C PHE A 16 4.99 11.02 -11.20
N PRO A 17 5.29 11.16 -12.51
CA PRO A 17 5.38 10.01 -13.40
C PRO A 17 6.43 9.01 -12.90
N LYS A 18 6.11 7.71 -12.91
CA LYS A 18 7.01 6.65 -12.40
C LYS A 18 8.41 6.70 -13.02
N LEU A 19 8.50 6.97 -14.33
CA LEU A 19 9.77 7.08 -15.04
C LEU A 19 10.63 8.25 -14.54
N VAL A 20 10.00 9.40 -14.24
CA VAL A 20 10.71 10.59 -13.73
C VAL A 20 11.28 10.31 -12.35
N LEU A 21 10.49 9.68 -11.46
CA LEU A 21 10.96 9.24 -10.16
C LEU A 21 12.10 8.22 -10.28
N ALA A 22 11.96 7.22 -11.15
CA ALA A 22 13.00 6.22 -11.36
C ALA A 22 14.32 6.85 -11.83
N LEU A 23 14.27 7.76 -12.81
CA LEU A 23 15.45 8.50 -13.28
C LEU A 23 16.05 9.38 -12.19
N ALA A 24 15.24 10.08 -11.40
CA ALA A 24 15.71 10.90 -10.30
C ALA A 24 16.45 10.06 -9.24
N PHE A 25 15.93 8.88 -8.90
CA PHE A 25 16.59 7.97 -7.96
C PHE A 25 17.87 7.36 -8.56
N VAL A 26 17.88 6.93 -9.83
CA VAL A 26 19.09 6.42 -10.48
C VAL A 26 20.17 7.52 -10.56
N ALA A 27 19.78 8.77 -10.84
CA ALA A 27 20.70 9.90 -10.84
C ALA A 27 21.24 10.22 -9.43
N ALA A 28 20.43 10.06 -8.38
CA ALA A 28 20.82 10.33 -7.00
C ALA A 28 21.66 9.22 -6.36
N LEU A 29 21.31 7.94 -6.58
CA LEU A 29 22.02 6.78 -6.01
C LEU A 29 23.21 6.32 -6.88
N GLY A 30 23.26 6.75 -8.14
CA GLY A 30 24.28 6.34 -9.10
C GLY A 30 23.87 5.11 -9.92
N PRO A 31 24.52 4.88 -11.07
CA PRO A 31 24.19 3.80 -11.98
C PRO A 31 24.49 2.42 -11.36
N GLY A 32 23.55 1.49 -11.48
CA GLY A 32 23.69 0.12 -10.99
C GLY A 32 22.35 -0.58 -10.88
N ILE A 33 22.33 -1.90 -11.11
CA ILE A 33 21.10 -2.72 -11.03
C ILE A 33 20.54 -2.70 -9.60
N GLU A 34 21.41 -2.78 -8.58
CA GLU A 34 20.99 -2.74 -7.18
C GLU A 34 20.28 -1.43 -6.83
N ASN A 35 20.85 -0.30 -7.26
CA ASN A 35 20.24 1.03 -7.05
C ASN A 35 18.91 1.18 -7.79
N ALA A 36 18.80 0.61 -9.00
CA ALA A 36 17.55 0.61 -9.75
C ALA A 36 16.46 -0.24 -9.05
N VAL A 37 16.82 -1.41 -8.53
CA VAL A 37 15.89 -2.26 -7.76
C VAL A 37 15.43 -1.55 -6.49
N LEU A 38 16.34 -0.90 -5.76
CA LEU A 38 16.01 -0.09 -4.58
C LEU A 38 15.09 1.09 -4.93
N ALA A 39 15.38 1.80 -6.02
CA ALA A 39 14.54 2.89 -6.51
C ALA A 39 13.12 2.42 -6.82
N ILE A 40 12.98 1.27 -7.49
CA ILE A 40 11.67 0.69 -7.83
C ILE A 40 10.93 0.23 -6.57
N ALA A 41 11.62 -0.42 -5.63
CA ALA A 41 11.02 -0.87 -4.37
C ALA A 41 10.48 0.30 -3.53
N ILE A 42 11.23 1.42 -3.45
CA ILE A 42 10.83 2.62 -2.69
C ILE A 42 9.74 3.42 -3.41
N THR A 43 9.56 3.24 -4.71
CA THR A 43 8.52 3.97 -5.48
C THR A 43 7.24 3.16 -5.69
N SER A 44 7.26 1.85 -5.43
CA SER A 44 6.13 0.95 -5.71
C SER A 44 5.11 0.83 -4.57
N TRP A 45 5.43 1.24 -3.34
CA TRP A 45 4.52 1.15 -2.19
C TRP A 45 3.22 1.98 -2.26
N PRO A 46 3.14 3.18 -2.88
CA PRO A 46 1.96 4.05 -2.75
C PRO A 46 0.66 3.45 -3.30
N PRO A 47 0.63 2.80 -4.48
CA PRO A 47 -0.56 2.10 -4.97
C PRO A 47 -1.09 1.04 -4.00
N TYR A 48 -0.21 0.24 -3.41
CA TYR A 48 -0.58 -0.81 -2.45
C TYR A 48 -1.17 -0.20 -1.17
N ALA A 49 -0.57 0.85 -0.64
CA ALA A 49 -1.09 1.58 0.52
C ALA A 49 -2.51 2.12 0.28
N ARG A 50 -2.77 2.67 -0.92
CA ARG A 50 -4.10 3.19 -1.28
C ARG A 50 -5.16 2.10 -1.33
N ILE A 51 -4.83 0.90 -1.83
CA ILE A 51 -5.78 -0.23 -1.82
C ILE A 51 -6.05 -0.69 -0.41
N ALA A 52 -5.01 -0.93 0.38
CA ALA A 52 -5.18 -1.37 1.76
C ALA A 52 -6.08 -0.39 2.55
N ARG A 53 -5.91 0.92 2.32
CA ARG A 53 -6.79 1.95 2.89
C ARG A 53 -8.23 1.86 2.36
N ALA A 54 -8.42 1.72 1.06
CA ALA A 54 -9.75 1.60 0.46
C ALA A 54 -10.52 0.42 1.06
N GLU A 55 -9.90 -0.75 1.14
CA GLU A 55 -10.51 -1.96 1.73
C GLU A 55 -10.77 -1.81 3.22
N THR A 56 -9.81 -1.22 3.95
CA THR A 56 -10.00 -0.91 5.37
C THR A 56 -11.20 0.00 5.58
N LEU A 57 -11.38 1.04 4.76
CA LEU A 57 -12.52 1.95 4.86
C LEU A 57 -13.85 1.26 4.55
N THR A 58 -13.88 0.37 3.56
CA THR A 58 -15.05 -0.45 3.21
C THR A 58 -15.46 -1.36 4.36
N VAL A 59 -14.50 -2.01 5.00
CA VAL A 59 -14.77 -3.01 6.05
C VAL A 59 -14.97 -2.37 7.42
N ARG A 60 -14.34 -1.22 7.71
CA ARG A 60 -14.41 -0.55 9.02
C ARG A 60 -15.83 -0.30 9.52
N ASN A 61 -16.75 0.05 8.62
CA ASN A 61 -18.13 0.37 8.97
C ASN A 61 -19.10 -0.81 8.79
N SER A 62 -18.60 -1.99 8.42
CA SER A 62 -19.41 -3.19 8.23
C SER A 62 -19.95 -3.73 9.56
N ASP A 63 -21.11 -4.37 9.51
CA ASP A 63 -21.73 -4.98 10.69
C ASP A 63 -20.89 -6.13 11.25
N TYR A 64 -20.04 -6.75 10.41
CA TYR A 64 -19.04 -7.72 10.83
C TYR A 64 -18.06 -7.13 11.86
N ILE A 65 -17.47 -5.96 11.58
CA ILE A 65 -16.54 -5.31 12.52
C ILE A 65 -17.26 -4.85 13.78
N LYS A 66 -18.49 -4.34 13.65
CA LYS A 66 -19.30 -3.95 14.82
C LYS A 66 -19.60 -5.13 15.73
N ALA A 67 -19.98 -6.29 15.17
CA ALA A 67 -20.20 -7.50 15.95
C ALA A 67 -18.93 -7.97 16.68
N VAL A 68 -17.78 -7.92 16.01
CA VAL A 68 -16.48 -8.27 16.62
C VAL A 68 -16.08 -7.29 17.74
N GLN A 69 -16.39 -6.00 17.59
CA GLN A 69 -16.21 -5.00 18.65
C GLN A 69 -17.14 -5.26 19.85
N LEU A 70 -18.41 -5.62 19.61
CA LEU A 70 -19.36 -6.00 20.67
C LEU A 70 -18.92 -7.25 21.44
N MET A 71 -18.19 -8.16 20.79
CA MET A 71 -17.54 -9.31 21.44
C MET A 71 -16.28 -8.94 22.26
N GLY A 72 -15.94 -7.65 22.38
CA GLY A 72 -14.82 -7.16 23.20
C GLY A 72 -13.44 -7.26 22.53
N ALA A 73 -13.37 -7.38 21.20
CA ALA A 73 -12.09 -7.41 20.50
C ALA A 73 -11.39 -6.04 20.52
N SER A 74 -10.08 -6.03 20.79
CA SER A 74 -9.27 -4.81 20.73
C SER A 74 -9.07 -4.34 19.28
N PRO A 75 -8.90 -3.03 19.03
CA PRO A 75 -8.67 -2.48 17.69
C PRO A 75 -7.49 -3.15 16.95
N VAL A 76 -6.42 -3.47 17.67
CA VAL A 76 -5.23 -4.14 17.11
C VAL A 76 -5.56 -5.56 16.64
N ARG A 77 -6.37 -6.31 17.42
CA ARG A 77 -6.81 -7.65 17.05
C ARG A 77 -7.71 -7.62 15.81
N ILE A 78 -8.56 -6.61 15.70
CA ILE A 78 -9.42 -6.42 14.53
C ILE A 78 -8.54 -6.18 13.29
N VAL A 79 -7.58 -5.26 13.38
CA VAL A 79 -6.69 -4.97 12.25
C VAL A 79 -5.87 -6.20 11.85
N LEU A 80 -5.16 -6.85 12.77
CA LEU A 80 -4.25 -7.95 12.42
C LEU A 80 -4.95 -9.24 12.00
N ARG A 81 -6.10 -9.55 12.59
CA ARG A 81 -6.77 -10.85 12.39
C ARG A 81 -7.93 -10.80 11.40
N HIS A 82 -8.47 -9.62 11.11
CA HIS A 82 -9.64 -9.46 10.26
C HIS A 82 -9.33 -8.62 9.03
N ILE A 83 -8.70 -7.45 9.20
CA ILE A 83 -8.46 -6.51 8.09
C ILE A 83 -7.20 -6.88 7.28
N MET A 84 -6.08 -7.13 7.97
CA MET A 84 -4.81 -7.50 7.35
C MET A 84 -4.89 -8.72 6.42
N PRO A 85 -5.48 -9.88 6.82
CA PRO A 85 -5.58 -11.02 5.92
C PRO A 85 -6.43 -10.73 4.68
N LEU A 86 -7.49 -9.91 4.82
CA LEU A 86 -8.29 -9.49 3.67
C LEU A 86 -7.46 -8.65 2.70
N CYS A 87 -6.69 -7.68 3.21
CA CYS A 87 -5.82 -6.86 2.39
C CYS A 87 -4.71 -7.67 1.71
N ILE A 88 -4.14 -8.68 2.38
CA ILE A 88 -3.11 -9.55 1.78
C ILE A 88 -3.65 -10.26 0.53
N SER A 89 -4.87 -10.79 0.57
CA SER A 89 -5.47 -11.47 -0.58
C SER A 89 -5.58 -10.54 -1.81
N SER A 90 -6.03 -9.32 -1.60
CA SER A 90 -6.14 -8.30 -2.65
C SER A 90 -4.77 -7.83 -3.16
N LEU A 91 -3.82 -7.62 -2.24
CA LEU A 91 -2.46 -7.23 -2.58
C LEU A 91 -1.76 -8.29 -3.44
N ILE A 92 -1.94 -9.59 -3.14
CA ILE A 92 -1.38 -10.68 -3.96
C ILE A 92 -1.92 -10.61 -5.38
N ILE A 93 -3.23 -10.45 -5.55
CA ILE A 93 -3.84 -10.34 -6.89
C ILE A 93 -3.24 -9.16 -7.66
N ARG A 94 -3.08 -8.02 -6.99
CA ARG A 94 -2.50 -6.83 -7.63
C ARG A 94 -1.03 -7.01 -7.98
N VAL A 95 -0.23 -7.62 -7.11
CA VAL A 95 1.18 -7.92 -7.41
C VAL A 95 1.26 -8.81 -8.65
N THR A 96 0.41 -9.84 -8.75
CA THR A 96 0.35 -10.71 -9.93
C THR A 96 -0.01 -9.94 -11.20
N LEU A 97 -0.97 -9.01 -11.12
CA LEU A 97 -1.34 -8.15 -12.25
C LEU A 97 -0.22 -7.19 -12.66
N ASP A 98 0.46 -6.58 -11.69
CA ASP A 98 1.60 -5.69 -11.96
C ASP A 98 2.76 -6.47 -12.60
N MET A 99 3.04 -7.70 -12.14
CA MET A 99 4.04 -8.57 -12.78
C MET A 99 3.66 -8.92 -14.23
N ALA A 100 2.38 -9.24 -14.48
CA ALA A 100 1.89 -9.49 -15.83
C ALA A 100 2.00 -8.27 -16.76
N GLY A 101 1.94 -7.05 -16.23
CA GLY A 101 2.12 -5.83 -17.01
C GLY A 101 3.59 -5.45 -17.27
N ILE A 102 4.54 -6.09 -16.60
CA ILE A 102 6.00 -5.84 -16.75
C ILE A 102 6.63 -6.83 -17.75
N ILE A 103 6.06 -8.03 -17.90
CA ILE A 103 6.51 -9.09 -18.82
C ILE A 103 5.84 -8.90 -20.18
#